data_AF-A0A1F8BDN5-F1
#
_entry.id   AF-A0A1F8BDN5-F1
#
_cell.length_a   1.000
_cell.length_b   1.000
_cell.length_c   1.000
_cell.angle_alpha   90.00
_cell.angle_beta   90.00
_cell.angle_gamma   90.00
#
_symmetry.space_group_name_H-M   'P 1'
#
loop_
_entity.id
_entity.type
_entity.pdbx_description
1 polymer ?
#
loop_
_entity_poly.entity_id
_entity_poly.type
_entity_poly.pdbx_seq_one_letter_code
_entity_poly.pdbx_strand_id
1 'polypeptide(L)'
;MAMTKDEALNRLKELAIKLRTPRLTQKEIRSIKGLEYHLRVHFSGLASALKEAGLQPTPLAEKMSTSDKELLSYILNFSKKIGKRPTVFDIRRDGKYSEVIFNKRFGRNGIQKAYELAKNETKMQPIKEDKEILIKDFLNKPLFWGRAGETYIVAELMYRGYNASLLPVDLGVDVIAIKESKTFYFQVKNVSFDKVSSRTIPITTSSFSKNQSSNMFYVFVLQHGQRKNILFLPYQKMHELINKKLIVFDKDSKDFSICISLNEKIVNICLPTDRTKAEDVSSYLDDWDVIV
;
A
#
# COMPACT_ATOMS: atom_id res chain seq x y z
N MET A 1 19.45 14.08 28.49
CA MET A 1 18.54 12.92 28.65
C MET A 1 17.45 13.03 27.59
N ALA A 2 17.27 11.99 26.79
CA ALA A 2 16.20 11.96 25.79
C ALA A 2 14.87 11.67 26.49
N MET A 3 13.91 12.57 26.35
CA MET A 3 12.55 12.35 26.84
C MET A 3 11.87 11.27 25.99
N THR A 4 11.30 10.25 26.62
CA THR A 4 10.57 9.19 25.91
C THR A 4 9.22 9.69 25.40
N LYS A 5 8.58 8.93 24.50
CA LYS A 5 7.25 9.27 23.97
C LYS A 5 6.22 9.42 25.09
N ASP A 6 6.21 8.49 26.04
CA ASP A 6 5.27 8.49 27.16
C ASP A 6 5.53 9.62 28.16
N GLU A 7 6.80 9.93 28.42
CA GLU A 7 7.18 11.09 29.23
C GLU A 7 6.70 12.41 28.61
N ALA A 8 6.76 12.53 27.29
CA ALA A 8 6.28 13.72 26.59
C ALA A 8 4.74 13.86 26.68
N LEU A 9 3.99 12.76 26.59
CA LEU A 9 2.54 12.74 26.77
C LEU A 9 2.13 13.09 28.21
N ASN A 10 2.84 12.54 29.19
CA ASN A 10 2.58 12.82 30.60
C ASN A 10 2.82 14.30 30.91
N ARG A 11 3.89 14.91 30.38
CA ARG A 11 4.14 16.36 30.54
C ARG A 11 3.06 17.23 29.90
N LEU A 12 2.46 16.82 28.79
CA LEU A 12 1.31 17.52 28.21
C LEU A 12 0.08 17.45 29.13
N LYS A 13 -0.21 16.27 29.69
CA LYS A 13 -1.34 16.07 30.62
C LYS A 13 -1.16 16.88 31.90
N GLU A 14 0.04 16.86 32.49
CA GLU A 14 0.39 17.66 33.68
C GLU A 14 0.21 19.17 33.43
N LEU A 15 0.65 19.65 32.26
CA LEU A 15 0.51 21.05 31.88
C LEU A 15 -0.97 21.45 31.71
N ALA A 16 -1.78 20.58 31.09
CA ALA A 16 -3.22 20.80 30.94
C ALA A 16 -3.95 20.85 32.28
N ILE A 17 -3.60 19.96 33.22
CA ILE A 17 -4.13 19.96 34.59
C ILE A 17 -3.75 21.26 35.32
N LYS A 18 -2.48 21.66 35.23
CA LYS A 18 -1.96 22.86 35.89
C LYS A 18 -2.66 24.14 35.41
N LEU A 19 -2.91 24.24 34.10
CA LEU A 19 -3.57 25.38 33.47
C LEU A 19 -5.10 25.28 33.45
N ARG A 20 -5.66 24.15 33.95
CA ARG A 20 -7.10 23.86 33.97
C ARG A 20 -7.77 24.04 32.60
N THR A 21 -7.08 23.64 31.53
CA THR A 21 -7.57 23.75 30.16
C THR A 21 -7.31 22.47 29.38
N PRO A 22 -8.29 21.97 28.62
CA PRO A 22 -8.08 20.85 27.70
C PRO A 22 -7.37 21.29 26.41
N ARG A 23 -7.15 22.60 26.21
CA ARG A 23 -6.53 23.18 25.02
C ARG A 23 -5.21 23.84 25.38
N LEU A 24 -4.12 23.32 24.85
CA LEU A 24 -2.78 23.87 25.02
C LEU A 24 -2.33 24.61 23.76
N THR A 25 -1.76 25.79 23.95
CA THR A 25 -1.12 26.61 22.92
C THR A 25 0.38 26.34 22.85
N GLN A 26 1.01 26.70 21.74
CA GLN A 26 2.46 26.56 21.57
C GLN A 26 3.25 27.40 22.58
N LYS A 27 2.71 28.55 23.00
CA LYS A 27 3.33 29.41 24.02
C LYS A 27 3.41 28.71 25.37
N GLU A 28 2.35 28.00 25.77
CA GLU A 28 2.29 27.25 27.02
C GLU A 28 3.22 26.04 26.98
N ILE A 29 3.27 25.32 25.86
CA ILE A 29 4.17 24.16 25.69
C ILE A 29 5.64 24.56 25.79
N ARG A 30 6.01 25.73 25.26
CA ARG A 30 7.36 26.30 25.35
C ARG A 30 7.79 26.65 26.77
N SER A 31 6.85 26.76 27.72
CA SER A 31 7.20 26.94 29.14
C SER A 31 7.93 25.73 29.72
N ILE A 32 7.78 24.54 29.12
CA ILE A 32 8.50 23.34 29.49
C ILE A 32 9.71 23.18 28.56
N LYS A 33 10.91 23.36 29.12
CA LYS A 33 12.17 23.27 28.37
C LYS A 33 12.29 21.94 27.62
N GLY A 34 12.50 22.02 26.31
CA GLY A 34 12.73 20.87 25.43
C GLY A 34 11.47 20.09 25.02
N LEU A 35 10.30 20.36 25.61
CA LEU A 35 9.09 19.59 25.31
C LEU A 35 8.66 19.75 23.84
N GLU A 36 8.65 20.97 23.30
CA GLU A 36 8.31 21.23 21.89
C GLU A 36 9.19 20.43 20.91
N TYR A 37 10.48 20.30 21.22
CA TYR A 37 11.40 19.51 20.41
C TYR A 37 11.02 18.02 20.42
N HIS A 38 10.80 17.45 21.61
CA HIS A 38 10.44 16.04 21.74
C HIS A 38 9.05 15.71 21.18
N LEU A 39 8.10 16.65 21.25
CA LEU A 39 6.80 16.50 20.59
C LEU A 39 6.94 16.46 19.07
N ARG A 40 7.89 17.20 18.50
CA ARG A 40 8.18 17.15 17.06
C ARG A 40 8.91 15.87 16.65
N VAL A 41 9.76 15.33 17.53
CA VAL A 41 10.51 14.10 17.25
C VAL A 41 9.61 12.86 17.32
N HIS A 42 8.72 12.79 18.30
CA HIS A 42 7.92 11.60 18.56
C HIS A 42 6.56 11.58 17.87
N PHE A 43 6.08 12.73 17.38
CA PHE A 43 4.74 12.86 16.80
C PHE A 43 4.77 13.61 15.45
N SER A 44 3.85 13.25 14.56
CA SER A 44 3.68 13.85 13.23
C SER A 44 3.20 15.31 13.23
N GLY A 45 3.01 15.90 14.41
CA GLY A 45 2.55 17.26 14.58
C GLY A 45 1.98 17.51 15.99
N LEU A 46 1.83 18.78 16.34
CA LEU A 46 1.33 19.16 17.65
C LEU A 46 -0.12 18.70 17.88
N ALA A 47 -0.98 18.69 16.86
CA ALA A 47 -2.35 18.22 17.06
C ALA A 47 -2.41 16.71 17.31
N SER A 48 -1.55 15.93 16.66
CA SER A 48 -1.44 14.49 16.91
C SER A 48 -1.03 14.21 18.35
N ALA A 49 -0.01 14.91 18.85
CA ALA A 49 0.43 14.79 20.23
C ALA A 49 -0.65 15.18 21.24
N LEU A 50 -1.40 16.25 20.97
CA LEU A 50 -2.51 16.68 21.84
C LEU A 50 -3.65 15.64 21.84
N LYS A 51 -4.03 15.10 20.68
CA LYS A 51 -5.06 14.04 20.59
C LYS A 51 -4.66 12.77 21.33
N GLU A 52 -3.42 12.32 21.18
CA GLU A 52 -2.89 11.12 21.85
C GLU A 52 -2.76 11.33 23.37
N ALA A 53 -2.56 12.57 23.82
CA ALA A 53 -2.63 12.93 25.23
C ALA A 53 -4.08 13.04 25.78
N GLY A 54 -5.11 12.87 24.93
CA GLY A 54 -6.52 13.07 25.32
C GLY A 54 -6.94 14.54 25.42
N LEU A 55 -6.17 15.45 24.81
CA LEU A 55 -6.37 16.89 24.83
C LEU A 55 -6.97 17.39 23.51
N GLN A 56 -7.61 18.56 23.55
CA GLN A 56 -8.19 19.19 22.37
C GLN A 56 -7.16 20.11 21.69
N PRO A 57 -6.75 19.82 20.44
CA PRO A 57 -5.93 20.74 19.66
C PRO A 57 -6.70 22.02 19.30
N THR A 58 -5.97 23.12 19.10
CA THR A 58 -6.57 24.34 18.56
C THR A 58 -6.93 24.15 17.09
N PRO A 59 -7.94 24.86 16.55
CA PRO A 59 -8.28 24.79 15.12
C PRO A 59 -7.08 25.10 14.20
N LEU A 60 -6.16 25.94 14.67
CA LEU A 60 -4.91 26.24 13.97
C LEU A 60 -3.94 25.05 14.02
N ALA A 61 -3.77 24.38 15.17
CA ALA A 61 -2.93 23.19 15.30
C ALA A 61 -3.46 22.00 14.49
N GLU A 62 -4.79 21.81 14.45
CA GLU A 62 -5.42 20.81 13.59
C GLU A 62 -5.13 21.07 12.11
N LYS A 63 -5.25 22.32 11.66
CA LYS A 63 -4.94 22.71 10.29
C LYS A 63 -3.45 22.65 9.96
N MET A 64 -2.56 22.90 10.94
CA MET A 64 -1.11 22.86 10.77
C MET A 64 -0.50 21.45 10.84
N SER A 65 -1.27 20.46 11.29
CA SER A 65 -0.86 19.04 11.26
C SER A 65 -1.08 18.40 9.89
N THR A 66 -1.56 19.18 8.92
CA THR A 66 -1.65 18.77 7.51
C THR A 66 -0.26 18.66 6.91
N SER A 67 0.09 17.47 6.46
CA SER A 67 1.33 17.19 5.73
C SER A 67 1.30 17.81 4.32
N ASP A 68 2.47 18.06 3.74
CA ASP A 68 2.56 18.54 2.35
C ASP A 68 1.87 17.55 1.39
N LYS A 69 1.99 16.24 1.67
CA LYS A 69 1.30 15.16 0.93
C LYS A 69 -0.22 15.28 0.98
N GLU A 70 -0.81 15.64 2.12
CA GLU A 70 -2.25 15.85 2.25
C GLU A 70 -2.72 17.11 1.51
N LEU A 71 -1.92 18.18 1.49
CA LEU A 71 -2.22 19.39 0.71
C LEU A 71 -2.17 19.13 -0.79
N LEU A 72 -1.20 18.34 -1.26
CA LEU A 72 -1.03 17.93 -2.66
C LEU A 72 -2.14 16.95 -3.10
N SER A 73 -2.52 16.01 -2.24
CA SER A 73 -3.65 15.10 -2.50
C SER A 73 -4.98 15.84 -2.58
N TYR A 74 -5.19 16.77 -1.63
CA TYR A 74 -6.39 17.59 -1.61
C TYR A 74 -6.50 18.47 -2.87
N ILE A 75 -5.43 19.17 -3.27
CA ILE A 75 -5.51 20.11 -4.40
C ILE A 75 -5.76 19.39 -5.73
N LEU A 76 -5.24 18.17 -5.91
CA LEU A 76 -5.54 17.32 -7.07
C LEU A 76 -6.99 16.85 -7.08
N ASN A 77 -7.48 16.31 -5.96
CA ASN A 77 -8.85 15.81 -5.87
C ASN A 77 -9.87 16.95 -6.01
N PHE A 78 -9.56 18.11 -5.44
CA PHE A 78 -10.36 19.31 -5.59
C PHE A 78 -10.38 19.79 -7.04
N SER A 79 -9.24 19.78 -7.74
CA SER A 79 -9.18 20.09 -9.18
C SER A 79 -10.07 19.18 -10.02
N LYS A 80 -10.06 17.87 -9.76
CA LYS A 80 -10.94 16.89 -10.43
C LYS A 80 -12.41 17.20 -10.15
N LYS A 81 -12.75 17.52 -8.90
CA LYS A 81 -14.13 17.86 -8.48
C LYS A 81 -14.67 19.11 -9.19
N ILE A 82 -13.83 20.12 -9.39
CA ILE A 82 -14.24 21.38 -10.03
C ILE A 82 -14.01 21.40 -11.56
N GLY A 83 -13.43 20.35 -12.12
CA GLY A 83 -13.14 20.22 -13.57
C GLY A 83 -12.12 21.22 -14.11
N LYS A 84 -11.43 21.98 -13.24
CA LYS A 84 -10.48 23.03 -13.61
C LYS A 84 -9.32 23.11 -12.62
N ARG A 85 -8.30 23.87 -12.98
CA ARG A 85 -7.20 24.21 -12.08
C ARG A 85 -7.72 25.06 -10.90
N PRO A 86 -7.48 24.69 -9.64
CA PRO A 86 -7.91 25.47 -8.48
C PRO A 86 -7.23 26.83 -8.42
N THR A 87 -8.04 27.88 -8.18
CA THR A 87 -7.58 29.25 -7.92
C THR A 87 -7.68 29.60 -6.44
N VAL A 88 -7.13 30.75 -6.04
CA VAL A 88 -7.29 31.28 -4.67
C VAL A 88 -8.76 31.42 -4.29
N PHE A 89 -9.61 31.85 -5.24
CA PHE A 89 -11.03 32.01 -5.01
C PHE A 89 -11.73 30.67 -4.78
N ASP A 90 -11.37 29.64 -5.56
CA ASP A 90 -11.94 28.29 -5.39
C ASP A 90 -11.55 27.69 -4.04
N ILE A 91 -10.29 27.87 -3.61
CA ILE A 91 -9.79 27.39 -2.30
C ILE A 91 -10.47 28.11 -1.14
N ARG A 92 -10.66 29.44 -1.25
CA ARG A 92 -11.41 30.21 -0.24
C ARG A 92 -12.88 29.78 -0.17
N ARG A 93 -13.50 29.50 -1.32
CA ARG A 93 -14.90 29.06 -1.41
C ARG A 93 -15.12 27.65 -0.86
N ASP A 94 -14.15 26.75 -1.03
CA ASP A 94 -14.21 25.40 -0.43
C ASP A 94 -14.04 25.44 1.10
N GLY A 95 -13.23 26.37 1.62
CA GLY A 95 -13.11 26.64 3.05
C GLY A 95 -12.36 25.57 3.86
N LYS A 96 -12.03 24.42 3.27
CA LYS A 96 -11.30 23.33 3.95
C LYS A 96 -9.87 23.71 4.32
N TYR A 97 -9.18 24.41 3.43
CA TYR A 97 -7.83 24.95 3.69
C TYR A 97 -7.74 26.42 3.27
N SER A 98 -6.91 27.18 3.98
CA SER A 98 -6.59 28.56 3.58
C SER A 98 -5.45 28.56 2.56
N GLU A 99 -5.52 29.49 1.61
CA GLU A 99 -4.45 29.87 0.69
C GLU A 99 -3.13 30.19 1.39
N VAL A 100 -3.19 30.68 2.64
CA VAL A 100 -2.00 31.02 3.44
C VAL A 100 -1.15 29.79 3.71
N ILE A 101 -1.76 28.62 3.90
CA ILE A 101 -1.03 27.37 4.14
C ILE A 101 -0.26 26.96 2.88
N PHE A 102 -0.88 27.07 1.70
CA PHE A 102 -0.21 26.79 0.43
C PHE A 102 0.96 27.74 0.18
N ASN A 103 0.79 29.04 0.47
CA ASN A 103 1.87 30.01 0.29
C ASN A 103 3.03 29.81 1.26
N LYS A 104 2.75 29.39 2.50
CA LYS A 104 3.80 29.07 3.49
C LYS A 104 4.60 27.82 3.11
N ARG A 105 3.93 26.79 2.59
CA ARG A 105 4.56 25.49 2.27
C ARG A 105 5.25 25.48 0.91
N PHE A 106 4.61 26.06 -0.11
CA PHE A 106 5.07 25.98 -1.50
C PHE A 106 5.56 27.33 -2.06
N GLY A 107 5.62 28.36 -1.22
CA GLY A 107 6.11 29.70 -1.55
C GLY A 107 5.09 30.55 -2.33
N ARG A 108 5.55 31.64 -2.96
CA ARG A 108 4.69 32.54 -3.76
C ARG A 108 3.96 31.77 -4.86
N ASN A 109 2.66 32.05 -5.02
CA ASN A 109 1.71 31.30 -5.86
C ASN A 109 1.59 29.82 -5.43
N GLY A 110 1.55 29.58 -4.12
CA GLY A 110 1.68 28.25 -3.54
C GLY A 110 0.60 27.27 -3.99
N ILE A 111 -0.62 27.73 -4.30
CA ILE A 111 -1.70 26.90 -4.84
C ILE A 111 -1.35 26.39 -6.25
N GLN A 112 -0.84 27.28 -7.11
CA GLN A 112 -0.43 26.91 -8.46
C GLN A 112 0.77 25.97 -8.42
N LYS A 113 1.76 26.24 -7.57
CA LYS A 113 2.93 25.37 -7.39
C LYS A 113 2.55 24.02 -6.80
N ALA A 114 1.70 23.98 -5.78
CA ALA A 114 1.19 22.73 -5.22
C ALA A 114 0.43 21.92 -6.26
N TYR A 115 -0.38 22.56 -7.10
CA TYR A 115 -1.06 21.87 -8.20
C TYR A 115 -0.08 21.32 -9.24
N GLU A 116 0.93 22.09 -9.67
CA GLU A 116 1.95 21.56 -10.61
C GLU A 116 2.82 20.48 -9.98
N LEU A 117 3.22 20.63 -8.71
CA LEU A 117 3.97 19.62 -7.97
C LEU A 117 3.16 18.34 -7.85
N ALA A 118 1.90 18.42 -7.45
CA ALA A 118 1.03 17.26 -7.33
C ALA A 118 0.74 16.62 -8.70
N LYS A 119 0.56 17.43 -9.74
CA LYS A 119 0.37 16.97 -11.13
C LYS A 119 1.65 16.33 -11.70
N ASN A 120 2.82 16.85 -11.33
CA ASN A 120 4.11 16.30 -11.71
C ASN A 120 4.46 15.08 -10.87
N GLU A 121 4.03 14.96 -9.62
CA GLU A 121 4.09 13.72 -8.82
C GLU A 121 3.17 12.63 -9.36
N THR A 122 2.05 13.02 -9.99
CA THR A 122 1.18 12.07 -10.72
C THR A 122 1.63 11.79 -12.15
N LYS A 123 2.48 12.64 -12.76
CA LYS A 123 3.18 12.39 -14.05
C LYS A 123 4.57 11.75 -13.89
N MET A 124 5.20 11.88 -12.73
CA MET A 124 6.40 11.19 -12.24
C MET A 124 5.97 10.13 -11.23
N GLN A 125 5.28 9.10 -11.69
CA GLN A 125 5.72 7.76 -11.31
C GLN A 125 6.18 7.13 -12.61
N PRO A 126 7.44 6.66 -12.71
CA PRO A 126 7.95 5.64 -11.79
C PRO A 126 9.49 5.69 -11.51
N ILE A 127 9.98 4.83 -10.60
CA ILE A 127 11.29 4.09 -10.61
C ILE A 127 12.26 4.22 -9.39
N LYS A 128 12.37 5.30 -8.59
CA LYS A 128 13.42 5.35 -7.53
C LYS A 128 13.01 5.00 -6.09
N GLU A 129 12.00 5.64 -5.51
CA GLU A 129 11.59 5.34 -4.11
C GLU A 129 10.90 3.99 -3.97
N ASP A 130 10.24 3.51 -5.04
CA ASP A 130 9.69 2.16 -5.07
C ASP A 130 10.82 1.12 -4.97
N LYS A 131 11.98 1.25 -5.63
CA LYS A 131 13.02 0.21 -5.50
C LYS A 131 13.53 0.08 -4.05
N GLU A 132 13.82 1.17 -3.34
CA GLU A 132 14.38 1.09 -1.97
C GLU A 132 13.37 0.66 -0.91
N ILE A 133 12.12 1.14 -0.98
CA ILE A 133 11.05 0.72 -0.04
C ILE A 133 10.55 -0.69 -0.40
N LEU A 134 10.43 -1.04 -1.69
CA LEU A 134 10.01 -2.37 -2.14
C LEU A 134 11.09 -3.41 -1.82
N ILE A 135 12.37 -3.09 -1.99
CA ILE A 135 13.48 -3.97 -1.59
C ILE A 135 13.50 -4.13 -0.06
N LYS A 136 13.32 -3.07 0.74
CA LYS A 136 13.27 -3.20 2.21
C LYS A 136 12.01 -3.93 2.71
N ASP A 137 10.84 -3.72 2.12
CA ASP A 137 9.61 -4.44 2.48
C ASP A 137 9.61 -5.91 1.98
N PHE A 138 10.37 -6.25 0.93
CA PHE A 138 10.61 -7.65 0.53
C PHE A 138 11.69 -8.32 1.38
N LEU A 139 12.77 -7.60 1.73
CA LEU A 139 13.88 -8.10 2.56
C LEU A 139 13.50 -8.26 4.04
N ASN A 140 12.53 -7.50 4.55
CA ASN A 140 12.08 -7.58 5.95
C ASN A 140 10.82 -8.43 6.16
N LYS A 141 10.33 -9.13 5.13
CA LYS A 141 9.27 -10.10 5.36
C LYS A 141 9.88 -11.34 6.01
N PRO A 142 9.46 -11.69 7.24
CA PRO A 142 10.04 -12.82 7.93
C PRO A 142 9.78 -14.10 7.13
N LEU A 143 10.69 -15.07 7.24
CA LEU A 143 10.69 -16.33 6.48
C LEU A 143 9.32 -17.03 6.45
N PHE A 144 8.54 -16.88 7.52
CA PHE A 144 7.21 -17.45 7.64
C PHE A 144 6.14 -16.81 6.76
N TRP A 145 6.35 -15.64 6.14
CA TRP A 145 5.33 -14.94 5.35
C TRP A 145 4.92 -15.71 4.09
N GLY A 146 5.91 -16.17 3.32
CA GLY A 146 5.66 -17.02 2.16
C GLY A 146 4.97 -18.31 2.58
N ARG A 147 5.55 -18.96 3.61
CA ARG A 147 5.03 -20.19 4.20
C ARG A 147 3.60 -20.10 4.69
N ALA A 148 3.20 -18.96 5.27
CA ALA A 148 1.83 -18.73 5.73
C ALA A 148 0.85 -18.70 4.56
N GLY A 149 1.23 -18.13 3.42
CA GLY A 149 0.40 -18.15 2.20
C GLY A 149 0.26 -19.55 1.62
N GLU A 150 1.36 -20.30 1.53
CA GLU A 150 1.33 -21.69 1.05
C GLU A 150 0.47 -22.58 1.97
N THR A 151 0.66 -22.46 3.29
CA THR A 151 -0.10 -23.22 4.30
C THR A 151 -1.58 -22.85 4.26
N TYR A 152 -1.91 -21.58 4.03
CA TYR A 152 -3.28 -21.13 3.86
C TYR A 152 -3.95 -21.80 2.65
N ILE A 153 -3.26 -21.86 1.50
CA ILE A 153 -3.79 -22.56 0.31
C ILE A 153 -3.97 -24.05 0.57
N VAL A 154 -3.03 -24.71 1.26
CA VAL A 154 -3.20 -26.13 1.67
C VAL A 154 -4.44 -26.32 2.53
N ALA A 155 -4.65 -25.47 3.54
CA ALA A 155 -5.83 -25.55 4.39
C ALA A 155 -7.12 -25.38 3.60
N GLU A 156 -7.19 -24.38 2.71
CA GLU A 156 -8.36 -24.14 1.87
C GLU A 156 -8.66 -25.30 0.91
N LEU A 157 -7.63 -25.92 0.34
CA LEU A 157 -7.77 -27.12 -0.50
C LEU A 157 -8.28 -28.32 0.32
N MET A 158 -7.75 -28.54 1.52
CA MET A 158 -8.20 -29.61 2.41
C MET A 158 -9.68 -29.46 2.79
N TYR A 159 -10.12 -28.25 3.14
CA TYR A 159 -11.54 -27.98 3.41
C TYR A 159 -12.47 -28.28 2.22
N ARG A 160 -11.93 -28.31 1.00
CA ARG A 160 -12.66 -28.60 -0.25
C ARG A 160 -12.48 -30.05 -0.73
N GLY A 161 -11.93 -30.91 0.12
CA GLY A 161 -11.80 -32.36 -0.12
C GLY A 161 -10.63 -32.76 -1.01
N TYR A 162 -9.62 -31.89 -1.17
CA TYR A 162 -8.37 -32.27 -1.83
C TYR A 162 -7.40 -32.85 -0.79
N ASN A 163 -6.68 -33.91 -1.17
CA ASN A 163 -5.49 -34.34 -0.44
C ASN A 163 -4.32 -33.44 -0.82
N ALA A 164 -4.06 -32.40 -0.03
CA ALA A 164 -3.07 -31.37 -0.33
C ALA A 164 -1.86 -31.42 0.63
N SER A 165 -0.67 -31.12 0.11
CA SER A 165 0.56 -31.01 0.90
C SER A 165 1.50 -29.95 0.33
N LEU A 166 2.34 -29.40 1.21
CA LEU A 166 3.48 -28.58 0.83
C LEU A 166 4.56 -29.47 0.23
N LEU A 167 5.20 -29.02 -0.85
CA LEU A 167 6.33 -29.71 -1.43
C LEU A 167 7.64 -29.26 -0.77
N PRO A 168 8.45 -30.17 -0.20
CA PRO A 168 9.73 -29.83 0.39
C PRO A 168 10.86 -29.69 -0.65
N VAL A 169 10.58 -29.97 -1.92
CA VAL A 169 11.55 -29.99 -3.02
C VAL A 169 11.46 -28.73 -3.87
N ASP A 170 12.62 -28.18 -4.26
CA ASP A 170 12.69 -26.98 -5.10
C ASP A 170 12.49 -27.32 -6.58
N LEU A 171 11.24 -27.56 -6.97
CA LEU A 171 10.82 -27.82 -8.36
C LEU A 171 10.04 -26.65 -8.97
N GLY A 172 10.01 -25.50 -8.30
CA GLY A 172 9.15 -24.39 -8.70
C GLY A 172 7.66 -24.71 -8.58
N VAL A 173 7.29 -25.56 -7.62
CA VAL A 173 5.92 -25.85 -7.23
C VAL A 173 5.90 -25.86 -5.70
N ASP A 174 4.99 -25.11 -5.09
CA ASP A 174 4.96 -24.94 -3.63
C ASP A 174 3.97 -25.91 -2.97
N VAL A 175 2.85 -26.19 -3.65
CA VAL A 175 1.77 -27.06 -3.17
C VAL A 175 1.42 -28.11 -4.23
N ILE A 176 1.21 -29.35 -3.77
CA ILE A 176 0.61 -30.43 -4.55
C ILE A 176 -0.75 -30.78 -3.95
N ALA A 177 -1.74 -31.08 -4.78
CA ALA A 177 -3.04 -31.57 -4.32
C ALA A 177 -3.59 -32.67 -5.23
N ILE A 178 -4.30 -33.63 -4.64
CA ILE A 178 -4.93 -34.74 -5.37
C ILE A 178 -6.42 -34.78 -5.04
N LYS A 179 -7.26 -34.90 -6.07
CA LYS A 179 -8.70 -35.13 -5.95
C LYS A 179 -9.18 -35.96 -7.13
N GLU A 180 -9.99 -36.98 -6.87
CA GLU A 180 -10.57 -37.87 -7.91
C GLU A 180 -9.51 -38.42 -8.90
N SER A 181 -8.37 -38.86 -8.36
CA SER A 181 -7.21 -39.38 -9.14
C SER A 181 -6.52 -38.35 -10.05
N LYS A 182 -6.92 -37.08 -10.03
CA LYS A 182 -6.20 -35.98 -10.69
C LYS A 182 -5.22 -35.33 -9.73
N THR A 183 -4.04 -34.98 -10.24
CA THR A 183 -3.01 -34.23 -9.50
C THR A 183 -2.96 -32.79 -10.01
N PHE A 184 -2.91 -31.85 -9.07
CA PHE A 184 -2.86 -30.41 -9.28
C PHE A 184 -1.61 -29.84 -8.61
N TYR A 185 -1.02 -28.85 -9.26
CA TYR A 185 0.22 -28.19 -8.84
C TYR A 185 -0.02 -26.70 -8.69
N PHE A 186 0.47 -26.11 -7.60
CA PHE A 186 0.29 -24.69 -7.34
C PHE A 186 1.62 -24.02 -6.99
N GLN A 187 1.93 -22.93 -7.69
CA GLN A 187 2.92 -21.95 -7.26
C GLN A 187 2.18 -20.83 -6.53
N VAL A 188 2.50 -20.60 -5.26
CA VAL A 188 1.81 -19.66 -4.38
C VAL A 188 2.68 -18.43 -4.13
N LYS A 189 2.09 -17.24 -4.25
CA LYS A 189 2.71 -15.98 -3.83
C LYS A 189 1.80 -15.24 -2.87
N ASN A 190 2.34 -14.87 -1.70
CA ASN A 190 1.61 -14.12 -0.69
C ASN A 190 1.87 -12.61 -0.81
N VAL A 191 0.84 -11.83 -1.14
CA VAL A 191 0.92 -10.43 -1.58
C VAL A 191 0.08 -9.54 -0.66
N SER A 192 0.67 -8.48 -0.07
CA SER A 192 -0.07 -7.53 0.80
C SER A 192 -0.32 -6.21 0.09
N PHE A 193 -1.56 -5.72 0.10
CA PHE A 193 -1.98 -4.45 -0.50
C PHE A 193 -2.25 -3.35 0.54
N ASP A 194 -1.83 -3.54 1.79
CA ASP A 194 -2.14 -2.61 2.90
C ASP A 194 -1.61 -1.19 2.67
N LYS A 195 -0.47 -1.06 1.98
CA LYS A 195 0.20 0.22 1.73
C LYS A 195 0.08 0.70 0.28
N VAL A 196 -0.23 -0.21 -0.65
CA VAL A 196 -0.14 0.02 -2.10
C VAL A 196 -1.28 -0.69 -2.82
N SER A 197 -1.86 -0.05 -3.84
CA SER A 197 -2.96 -0.61 -4.62
C SER A 197 -2.50 -1.53 -5.76
N SER A 198 -1.20 -1.65 -5.99
CA SER A 198 -0.65 -2.55 -7.00
C SER A 198 0.75 -3.01 -6.63
N ARG A 199 1.14 -4.22 -7.04
CA ARG A 199 2.50 -4.75 -6.87
C ARG A 199 2.98 -5.50 -8.09
N THR A 200 4.27 -5.33 -8.37
CA THR A 200 5.00 -6.20 -9.30
C THR A 200 5.61 -7.35 -8.52
N ILE A 201 5.38 -8.56 -8.99
CA ILE A 201 5.82 -9.81 -8.36
C ILE A 201 6.66 -10.57 -9.38
N PRO A 202 7.86 -11.03 -9.00
CA PRO A 202 8.66 -11.88 -9.87
C PRO A 202 8.11 -13.31 -9.93
N ILE A 203 8.16 -13.90 -11.12
CA ILE A 203 7.86 -15.30 -11.39
C ILE A 203 9.10 -15.88 -12.05
N THR A 204 9.73 -16.83 -11.37
CA THR A 204 10.99 -17.43 -11.82
C THR A 204 10.81 -18.14 -13.15
N THR A 205 11.62 -17.78 -14.15
CA THR A 205 11.48 -18.33 -15.52
C THR A 205 11.68 -19.85 -15.54
N SER A 206 12.58 -20.36 -14.70
CA SER A 206 12.88 -21.79 -14.57
C SER A 206 11.71 -22.61 -14.01
N SER A 207 10.93 -22.06 -13.06
CA SER A 207 9.69 -22.67 -12.57
C SER A 207 8.62 -22.65 -13.67
N PHE A 208 8.46 -21.52 -14.35
CA PHE A 208 7.43 -21.35 -15.37
C PHE A 208 7.62 -22.30 -16.55
N SER A 209 8.85 -22.43 -17.06
CA SER A 209 9.14 -23.24 -18.23
C SER A 209 9.06 -24.75 -17.97
N LYS A 210 9.31 -25.21 -16.75
CA LYS A 210 9.25 -26.63 -16.36
C LYS A 210 7.82 -27.12 -16.14
N ASN A 211 6.91 -26.23 -15.75
CA ASN A 211 5.57 -26.60 -15.27
C ASN A 211 4.45 -26.24 -16.26
N GLN A 212 4.61 -26.62 -17.53
CA GLN A 212 3.64 -26.35 -18.61
C GLN A 212 2.49 -27.37 -18.65
N SER A 213 1.88 -27.65 -17.50
CA SER A 213 0.75 -28.57 -17.39
C SER A 213 -0.57 -27.81 -17.34
N SER A 214 -1.65 -28.40 -17.87
CA SER A 214 -3.01 -27.89 -17.68
C SER A 214 -3.43 -27.82 -16.21
N ASN A 215 -2.81 -28.64 -15.35
CA ASN A 215 -3.13 -28.72 -13.93
C ASN A 215 -2.18 -27.87 -13.06
N MET A 216 -1.43 -26.94 -13.68
CA MET A 216 -0.57 -25.99 -12.99
C MET A 216 -1.29 -24.64 -12.81
N PHE A 217 -1.31 -24.15 -11.57
CA PHE A 217 -1.94 -22.89 -11.20
C PHE A 217 -0.95 -21.95 -10.51
N TYR A 218 -1.04 -20.67 -10.87
CA TYR A 218 -0.32 -19.58 -10.20
C TYR A 218 -1.31 -18.89 -9.28
N VAL A 219 -1.09 -19.06 -7.98
CA VAL A 219 -2.02 -18.63 -6.94
C VAL A 219 -1.45 -17.44 -6.21
N PHE A 220 -2.22 -16.36 -6.17
CA PHE A 220 -1.85 -15.16 -5.43
C PHE A 220 -2.80 -14.98 -4.25
N VAL A 221 -2.26 -15.10 -3.03
CA VAL A 221 -3.00 -14.76 -1.81
C VAL A 221 -2.91 -13.24 -1.66
N LEU A 222 -4.00 -12.54 -2.01
CA LEU A 222 -4.11 -11.09 -1.97
C LEU A 222 -4.65 -10.67 -0.60
N GLN A 223 -3.79 -10.08 0.22
CA GLN A 223 -4.15 -9.62 1.56
C GLN A 223 -4.38 -8.10 1.60
N HIS A 224 -5.51 -7.68 2.17
CA HIS A 224 -5.80 -6.28 2.48
C HIS A 224 -6.48 -6.19 3.85
N GLY A 225 -5.76 -5.64 4.83
CA GLY A 225 -6.11 -5.68 6.24
C GLY A 225 -6.18 -7.13 6.73
N GLN A 226 -7.35 -7.50 7.25
CA GLN A 226 -7.64 -8.85 7.70
C GLN A 226 -8.22 -9.75 6.59
N ARG A 227 -8.63 -9.17 5.46
CA ARG A 227 -9.23 -9.91 4.36
C ARG A 227 -8.16 -10.55 3.49
N LYS A 228 -8.44 -11.76 3.03
CA LYS A 228 -7.63 -12.50 2.06
C LYS A 228 -8.56 -12.94 0.93
N ASN A 229 -8.17 -12.60 -0.29
CA ASN A 229 -8.78 -13.12 -1.51
C ASN A 229 -7.73 -13.92 -2.27
N ILE A 230 -8.14 -14.91 -3.05
CA ILE A 230 -7.24 -15.82 -3.74
C ILE A 230 -7.45 -15.65 -5.24
N LEU A 231 -6.43 -15.20 -5.96
CA LEU A 231 -6.46 -15.15 -7.41
C LEU A 231 -5.87 -16.44 -7.98
N PHE A 232 -6.67 -17.20 -8.74
CA PHE A 232 -6.23 -18.42 -9.42
C PHE A 232 -5.95 -18.16 -10.90
N LEU A 233 -4.69 -18.17 -11.32
CA LEU A 233 -4.35 -18.07 -12.74
C LEU A 233 -3.86 -19.42 -13.26
N PRO A 234 -4.66 -20.15 -14.07
CA PRO A 234 -4.19 -21.35 -14.76
C PRO A 234 -2.98 -21.04 -15.65
N TYR A 235 -2.13 -22.03 -15.90
CA TYR A 235 -1.00 -21.89 -16.83
C TYR A 235 -1.41 -21.30 -18.18
N GLN A 236 -2.54 -21.72 -18.75
CA GLN A 236 -3.05 -21.19 -20.02
C GLN A 236 -3.32 -19.68 -19.94
N LYS A 237 -3.92 -19.21 -18.84
CA LYS A 237 -4.17 -17.78 -18.63
C LYS A 237 -2.89 -16.99 -18.47
N MET A 238 -1.91 -17.55 -17.75
CA MET A 238 -0.58 -16.95 -17.63
C MET A 238 0.10 -16.82 -18.99
N HIS A 239 0.04 -17.87 -19.81
CA HIS A 239 0.60 -17.89 -21.15
C HIS A 239 -0.08 -16.85 -22.07
N GLU A 240 -1.42 -16.73 -22.00
CA GLU A 240 -2.19 -15.70 -22.70
C GLU A 240 -1.72 -14.28 -22.31
N LEU A 241 -1.58 -14.00 -21.02
CA LEU A 241 -1.15 -12.70 -20.50
C LEU A 241 0.30 -12.35 -20.89
N ILE A 242 1.19 -13.35 -21.00
CA ILE A 242 2.55 -13.19 -21.54
C ILE A 242 2.49 -12.82 -23.03
N ASN A 243 1.66 -13.52 -23.83
CA ASN A 243 1.50 -13.23 -25.26
C ASN A 243 0.91 -11.84 -25.52
N LYS A 244 -0.01 -11.39 -24.66
CA LYS A 244 -0.53 -10.01 -24.64
C LYS A 244 0.48 -8.97 -24.14
N LYS A 245 1.67 -9.40 -23.72
CA LYS A 245 2.75 -8.57 -23.17
C LYS A 245 2.38 -7.83 -21.89
N LEU A 246 1.40 -8.32 -21.12
CA LEU A 246 1.06 -7.76 -19.82
C LEU A 246 1.97 -8.33 -18.72
N ILE A 247 2.37 -9.59 -18.84
CA ILE A 247 3.46 -10.18 -18.07
C ILE A 247 4.75 -10.05 -18.89
N VAL A 248 5.76 -9.41 -18.32
CA VAL A 248 6.97 -9.00 -19.06
C VAL A 248 8.19 -9.71 -18.53
N PHE A 249 9.03 -10.21 -19.43
CA PHE A 249 10.34 -10.73 -19.07
C PHE A 249 11.30 -9.59 -18.72
N ASP A 250 11.83 -9.59 -17.51
CA ASP A 250 12.85 -8.66 -17.06
C ASP A 250 14.23 -9.24 -17.38
N LYS A 251 15.00 -8.50 -18.18
CA LYS A 251 16.33 -8.92 -18.65
C LYS A 251 17.38 -8.94 -17.54
N ASP A 252 17.21 -8.10 -16.52
CA ASP A 252 18.18 -7.97 -15.43
C ASP A 252 18.05 -9.13 -14.45
N SER A 253 16.82 -9.46 -14.05
CA SER A 253 16.52 -10.59 -13.15
C SER A 253 16.42 -11.94 -13.87
N LYS A 254 16.26 -11.94 -15.21
CA LYS A 254 15.97 -13.12 -16.03
C LYS A 254 14.66 -13.82 -15.65
N ASP A 255 13.74 -13.09 -15.05
CA ASP A 255 12.45 -13.58 -14.56
C ASP A 255 11.27 -12.84 -15.20
N PHE A 256 10.10 -13.47 -15.18
CA PHE A 256 8.87 -12.80 -15.55
C PHE A 256 8.42 -11.88 -14.42
N SER A 257 7.85 -10.73 -14.78
CA SER A 257 7.26 -9.77 -13.85
C SER A 257 5.77 -9.64 -14.13
N ILE A 258 4.95 -9.98 -13.13
CA ILE A 258 3.50 -9.76 -13.15
C ILE A 258 3.16 -8.58 -12.27
N CYS A 259 2.46 -7.57 -12.80
CA CYS A 259 1.89 -6.48 -12.01
C CYS A 259 0.42 -6.81 -11.73
N ILE A 260 0.06 -6.86 -10.44
CA ILE A 260 -1.31 -7.06 -9.98
C ILE A 260 -1.78 -5.76 -9.36
N SER A 261 -2.92 -5.24 -9.81
CA SER A 261 -3.63 -4.15 -9.15
C SER A 261 -4.90 -4.67 -8.49
N LEU A 262 -5.19 -4.17 -7.30
CA LEU A 262 -6.37 -4.52 -6.51
C LEU A 262 -7.10 -3.23 -6.12
N ASN A 263 -8.36 -3.12 -6.53
CA ASN A 263 -9.26 -2.06 -6.09
C ASN A 263 -10.60 -2.66 -5.67
N GLU A 264 -10.88 -2.62 -4.36
CA GLU A 264 -12.02 -3.31 -3.74
C GLU A 264 -12.05 -4.82 -4.06
N LYS A 265 -12.74 -5.21 -5.13
CA LYS A 265 -12.83 -6.59 -5.65
C LYS A 265 -12.39 -6.72 -7.10
N ILE A 266 -12.02 -5.62 -7.74
CA ILE A 266 -11.54 -5.62 -9.11
C ILE A 266 -10.05 -5.90 -9.08
N VAL A 267 -9.65 -6.99 -9.74
CA VAL A 267 -8.26 -7.41 -9.88
C VAL A 267 -7.86 -7.30 -11.34
N ASN A 268 -6.81 -6.53 -11.60
CA ASN A 268 -6.27 -6.46 -12.95
C ASN A 268 -4.82 -6.92 -12.99
N ILE A 269 -4.46 -7.55 -14.10
CA ILE A 269 -3.06 -7.74 -14.49
C ILE A 269 -2.65 -6.54 -15.34
N CYS A 270 -1.76 -5.72 -14.81
CA CYS A 270 -1.24 -4.51 -15.43
C CYS A 270 0.09 -4.74 -16.13
N LEU A 271 0.42 -3.90 -17.11
CA LEU A 271 1.80 -3.77 -17.56
C LEU A 271 2.62 -3.08 -16.44
N PRO A 272 3.78 -3.63 -16.02
CA PRO A 272 4.57 -3.04 -14.93
C PRO A 272 5.01 -1.59 -15.17
N THR A 273 5.23 -1.21 -16.44
CA THR A 273 5.68 0.14 -16.85
C THR A 273 4.53 1.10 -17.17
N ASP A 274 3.31 0.60 -17.41
CA ASP A 274 2.14 1.40 -17.75
C ASP A 274 0.87 0.72 -17.21
N ARG A 275 0.46 1.11 -16.00
CA ARG A 275 -0.68 0.49 -15.31
C ARG A 275 -2.03 0.80 -15.96
N THR A 276 -2.09 1.70 -16.96
CA THR A 276 -3.31 1.95 -17.74
C THR A 276 -3.59 0.84 -18.75
N LYS A 277 -2.55 0.11 -19.16
CA LYS A 277 -2.67 -1.14 -19.92
C LYS A 277 -2.84 -2.26 -18.93
N ALA A 278 -4.09 -2.70 -18.79
CA ALA A 278 -4.45 -3.74 -17.86
C ALA A 278 -5.55 -4.62 -18.43
N GLU A 279 -5.60 -5.85 -17.93
CA GLU A 279 -6.66 -6.80 -18.20
C GLU A 279 -7.34 -7.17 -16.89
N ASP A 280 -8.67 -7.04 -16.86
CA ASP A 280 -9.49 -7.46 -15.74
C ASP A 280 -9.50 -9.00 -15.66
N VAL A 281 -9.07 -9.52 -14.53
CA VAL A 281 -9.03 -10.96 -14.22
C VAL A 281 -9.87 -11.29 -12.99
N SER A 282 -10.82 -10.42 -12.63
CA SER A 282 -11.67 -10.59 -11.45
C SER A 282 -12.54 -11.85 -11.51
N SER A 283 -12.79 -12.40 -12.70
CA SER A 283 -13.48 -13.69 -12.87
C SER A 283 -12.71 -14.85 -12.24
N TYR A 284 -11.40 -14.70 -12.01
CA TYR A 284 -10.54 -15.71 -11.39
C TYR A 284 -10.33 -15.47 -9.88
N LEU A 285 -10.99 -14.47 -9.30
CA LEU A 285 -10.87 -14.12 -7.89
C LEU A 285 -11.82 -14.98 -7.05
N ASP A 286 -11.25 -15.71 -6.11
CA ASP A 286 -11.93 -16.69 -5.26
C ASP A 286 -12.72 -17.76 -6.05
N ASP A 287 -12.35 -17.95 -7.32
CA ASP A 287 -12.99 -18.91 -8.22
C ASP A 287 -12.32 -20.29 -8.11
N TRP A 288 -12.86 -21.11 -7.21
CA TRP A 288 -12.39 -22.47 -6.97
C TRP A 288 -12.83 -23.46 -8.05
N ASP A 289 -13.84 -23.12 -8.85
CA ASP A 289 -14.37 -23.96 -9.92
C ASP A 289 -13.43 -23.99 -11.13
N VAL A 290 -12.36 -23.19 -11.11
CA VAL A 290 -11.26 -23.26 -12.08
C VAL A 290 -10.35 -24.49 -11.85
N ILE A 291 -10.44 -25.15 -10.69
CA ILE A 291 -9.63 -26.32 -10.30
C ILE A 291 -10.47 -27.61 -10.41
N VAL A 292 -10.68 -28.12 -11.63
CA VAL A 292 -11.54 -29.29 -11.92
C VAL A 292 -10.81 -30.49 -12.50
#